data_AF-A0A937B2K3-F1
#
_entry.id   AF-A0A937B2K3-F1
#
_cell.length_a   1.000
_cell.length_b   1.000
_cell.length_c   1.000
_cell.angle_alpha   90.00
_cell.angle_beta   90.00
_cell.angle_gamma   90.00
#
_symmetry.space_group_name_H-M   'P 1'
#
loop_
_entity.id
_entity.type
_entity.pdbx_description
1 polymer ?
#
loop_
_entity_poly.entity_id
_entity_poly.type
_entity_poly.pdbx_seq_one_letter_code
_entity_poly.pdbx_strand_id
1 'polypeptide(L)'
;MRYRWIEARSFLTGRKGEIGNIKYAESNGVKFGISYGAKTIELPFSIGLRDFILDRYPGTDNPSSYASEVTLMDPSQQLRREQRIYMNHVLDHRGYRFFQSSYDPDEKGTYLSVNHDFWGTWISYIGYILLTIGMLMIFVFPKTRFEYLSKKLSAMQKTTISIFLILFFYASNNLYAADPFVSINKDHADKFGKVLVQDHKGRFKPINSLASEVLRKLAKKDELYNQTPEQILISMIDDPMIWEKVPLIQSGMHPEILKILNVKEGLISYHDFFEEDGSYKLQEKFDLRR
;
A
#
# COMPACT_ATOMS: atom_id res chain seq x y z
N MET A 1 31.61 16.68 56.19
CA MET A 1 32.03 17.09 54.84
C MET A 1 30.79 17.28 53.97
N ARG A 2 30.47 18.52 53.57
CA ARG A 2 29.39 18.81 52.61
C ARG A 2 29.99 18.68 51.20
N TYR A 3 29.59 17.67 50.44
CA TYR A 3 29.92 17.61 49.02
C TYR A 3 29.16 18.72 48.30
N ARG A 4 29.90 19.64 47.66
CA ARG A 4 29.33 20.73 46.86
C ARG A 4 29.30 20.25 45.41
N TRP A 5 28.12 19.87 44.94
CA TRP A 5 27.92 19.49 43.54
C TRP A 5 28.17 20.70 42.64
N ILE A 6 28.99 20.53 41.62
CA ILE A 6 29.20 21.51 40.55
C ILE A 6 28.27 21.09 39.41
N GLU A 7 27.22 21.88 39.15
CA GLU A 7 26.34 21.68 38.00
C GLU A 7 26.93 22.40 36.79
N ALA A 8 27.27 21.65 35.73
CA ALA A 8 27.59 22.20 34.42
C ALA A 8 26.48 21.83 33.43
N ARG A 9 25.91 22.83 32.74
CA ARG A 9 24.89 22.62 31.70
C ARG A 9 25.48 22.93 30.34
N SER A 10 25.38 22.00 29.40
CA SER A 10 25.77 22.22 28.01
C SER A 10 24.67 21.71 27.08
N PHE A 11 24.36 22.50 26.05
CA PHE A 11 23.40 22.10 25.03
C PHE A 11 24.10 21.27 23.96
N LEU A 12 23.64 20.03 23.76
CA LEU A 12 24.09 19.17 22.67
C LEU A 12 23.06 19.24 21.56
N THR A 13 23.53 19.43 20.33
CA THR A 13 22.70 19.44 19.13
C THR A 13 23.11 18.25 18.27
N GLY A 14 22.13 17.47 17.82
CA GLY A 14 22.33 16.35 16.91
C GLY A 14 21.20 16.26 15.90
N ARG A 15 21.51 15.79 14.70
CA ARG A 15 20.54 15.52 13.63
C ARG A 15 20.67 14.07 13.17
N LYS A 16 19.59 13.52 12.63
CA LYS A 16 19.61 12.15 12.07
C LYS A 16 20.56 12.11 10.88
N GLY A 17 21.55 11.22 10.93
CA GLY A 17 22.55 11.04 9.87
C GLY A 17 23.81 11.92 9.99
N GLU A 18 23.84 12.89 10.90
CA GLU A 18 25.03 13.71 11.15
C GLU A 18 25.79 13.20 12.38
N ILE A 19 27.12 13.17 12.29
CA ILE A 19 27.99 12.87 13.42
C ILE A 19 27.87 14.01 14.43
N GLY A 20 27.62 13.69 15.70
CA GLY A 20 27.46 14.70 16.74
C GLY A 20 28.77 15.42 17.05
N ASN A 21 28.71 16.74 17.21
CA ASN A 21 29.86 17.52 17.67
C ASN A 21 30.20 17.18 19.12
N ILE A 22 31.46 16.85 19.39
CA ILE A 22 31.95 16.56 20.74
C ILE A 22 32.07 17.87 21.52
N LYS A 23 31.37 17.96 22.65
CA LYS A 23 31.59 19.01 23.64
C LYS A 23 32.37 18.44 24.81
N TYR A 24 33.46 19.12 25.15
CA TYR A 24 34.30 18.77 26.28
C TYR A 24 33.82 19.49 27.54
N ALA A 25 33.72 18.76 28.65
CA ALA A 25 33.50 19.28 29.98
C ALA A 25 34.64 18.80 30.89
N GLU A 26 35.17 19.67 31.73
CA GLU A 26 36.28 19.36 32.63
C GLU A 26 35.81 19.41 34.09
N SER A 27 36.08 18.35 34.85
CA SER A 27 35.79 18.29 36.29
C SER A 27 36.89 17.50 37.00
N ASN A 28 37.44 18.07 38.08
CA ASN A 28 38.52 17.48 38.87
C ASN A 28 39.74 17.01 38.04
N GLY A 29 40.12 17.75 36.99
CA GLY A 29 41.24 17.41 36.11
C GLY A 29 40.96 16.30 35.10
N VAL A 30 39.72 15.80 35.02
CA VAL A 30 39.27 14.82 34.02
C VAL A 30 38.43 15.54 32.96
N LYS A 31 38.81 15.38 31.69
CA LYS A 31 38.09 15.90 30.52
C LYS A 31 37.13 14.84 29.99
N PHE A 32 35.84 15.13 30.00
CA PHE A 32 34.77 14.30 29.46
C PHE A 32 34.31 14.87 28.12
N GLY A 33 34.33 14.05 27.06
CA GLY A 33 33.73 14.41 25.76
C GLY A 33 32.34 13.81 25.64
N ILE A 34 31.32 14.64 25.41
CA ILE A 34 29.94 14.19 25.20
C ILE A 34 29.47 14.69 23.84
N SER A 35 28.91 13.81 23.02
CA SER A 35 28.32 14.12 21.71
C SER A 35 26.98 13.43 21.56
N TYR A 36 26.04 14.06 20.87
CA TYR A 36 24.76 13.48 20.51
C TYR A 36 24.58 13.54 18.98
N GLY A 37 24.48 12.39 18.32
CA GLY A 37 24.38 12.28 16.86
C GLY A 37 24.45 10.84 16.38
N ALA A 38 24.54 10.66 15.06
CA ALA A 38 24.68 9.34 14.44
C ALA A 38 26.05 8.72 14.77
N LYS A 39 26.04 7.42 15.11
CA LYS A 39 27.26 6.63 15.30
C LYS A 39 27.72 6.10 13.95
N THR A 40 28.94 6.44 13.54
CA THR A 40 29.57 5.84 12.36
C THR A 40 29.97 4.40 12.67
N ILE A 41 29.61 3.49 11.77
CA ILE A 41 30.00 2.08 11.83
C ILE A 41 30.81 1.81 10.58
N GLU A 42 32.07 1.42 10.76
CA GLU A 42 32.94 1.02 9.65
C GLU A 42 32.59 -0.39 9.18
N LEU A 43 32.50 -0.57 7.86
CA LEU A 43 32.22 -1.85 7.24
C LEU A 43 33.53 -2.57 6.90
N PRO A 44 33.60 -3.91 7.02
CA PRO A 44 34.80 -4.69 6.71
C PRO A 44 35.04 -4.89 5.20
N PHE A 45 34.24 -4.22 4.35
CA PHE A 45 34.31 -4.24 2.90
C PHE A 45 33.86 -2.87 2.38
N SER A 46 34.11 -2.62 1.09
CA SER A 46 33.71 -1.38 0.43
C SER A 46 32.76 -1.65 -0.73
N ILE A 47 31.91 -0.68 -1.02
CA ILE A 47 30.97 -0.71 -2.15
C ILE A 47 31.23 0.55 -2.97
N GLY A 48 31.55 0.37 -4.25
CA GLY A 48 31.66 1.46 -5.21
C GLY A 48 30.45 1.49 -6.13
N LEU A 49 29.82 2.66 -6.29
CA LEU A 49 28.84 2.89 -7.34
C LEU A 49 29.59 3.01 -8.68
N ARG A 50 29.19 2.22 -9.68
CA ARG A 50 29.69 2.36 -11.05
C ARG A 50 28.75 3.20 -11.90
N ASP A 51 27.46 2.91 -11.80
CA ASP A 51 26.45 3.56 -12.61
C ASP A 51 25.09 3.58 -11.88
N PHE A 52 24.32 4.63 -12.13
CA PHE A 52 22.96 4.79 -11.61
C PHE A 52 21.99 4.93 -12.79
N ILE A 53 20.99 4.06 -12.83
CA ILE A 53 20.02 3.96 -13.92
C ILE A 53 18.66 4.38 -13.38
N LEU A 54 18.08 5.41 -13.98
CA LEU A 54 16.74 5.92 -13.65
C LEU A 54 15.83 5.83 -14.88
N ASP A 55 14.92 4.86 -14.87
CA ASP A 55 13.87 4.76 -15.88
C ASP A 55 12.75 5.74 -15.54
N ARG A 56 12.21 6.43 -16.55
CA ARG A 56 11.11 7.40 -16.42
C ARG A 56 9.91 7.00 -17.26
N TYR A 57 8.73 7.47 -16.87
CA TYR A 57 7.55 7.35 -17.72
C TYR A 57 7.70 8.24 -18.96
N PRO A 58 7.41 7.73 -20.18
CA PRO A 58 7.57 8.49 -21.42
C PRO A 58 6.85 9.85 -21.38
N GLY A 59 7.57 10.95 -21.63
CA GLY A 59 6.99 12.29 -21.61
C GLY A 59 6.77 12.90 -20.21
N THR A 60 7.36 12.32 -19.15
CA THR A 60 7.40 12.92 -17.80
C THR A 60 8.78 12.77 -17.16
N ASP A 61 9.07 13.61 -16.17
CA ASP A 61 10.27 13.47 -15.34
C ASP A 61 10.09 12.50 -14.16
N ASN A 62 8.93 11.83 -14.08
CA ASN A 62 8.63 10.95 -12.97
C ASN A 62 9.36 9.60 -13.10
N PRO A 63 10.06 9.16 -12.04
CA PRO A 63 10.78 7.89 -12.06
C PRO A 63 9.81 6.71 -12.04
N SER A 64 9.99 5.77 -12.97
CA SER A 64 9.28 4.50 -13.02
C SER A 64 10.07 3.38 -12.33
N SER A 65 11.39 3.40 -12.42
CA SER A 65 12.28 2.43 -11.79
C SER A 65 13.65 3.05 -11.57
N TYR A 66 14.35 2.61 -10.53
CA TYR A 66 15.71 3.02 -10.26
C TYR A 66 16.57 1.79 -9.92
N ALA A 67 17.81 1.80 -10.41
CA ALA A 67 18.77 0.73 -10.19
C ALA A 67 20.18 1.30 -10.03
N SER A 68 20.98 0.68 -9.16
CA SER A 68 22.38 1.03 -8.97
C SER A 68 23.26 -0.15 -9.33
N GLU A 69 24.20 0.05 -10.23
CA GLU A 69 25.26 -0.91 -10.49
C GLU A 69 26.41 -0.68 -9.53
N VAL A 70 26.65 -1.66 -8.66
CA VAL A 70 27.67 -1.54 -7.61
C VAL A 70 28.73 -2.62 -7.74
N THR A 71 29.95 -2.27 -7.34
CA THR A 71 31.05 -3.21 -7.15
C THR A 71 31.31 -3.39 -5.66
N LEU A 72 31.05 -4.59 -5.17
CA LEU A 72 31.45 -5.03 -3.84
C LEU A 72 32.93 -5.43 -3.88
N MET A 73 33.72 -4.86 -2.98
CA MET A 73 35.14 -5.17 -2.81
C MET A 73 35.41 -5.52 -1.35
N ASP A 74 35.73 -6.79 -1.11
CA ASP A 74 36.08 -7.32 0.20
C ASP A 74 37.54 -7.80 0.21
N PRO A 75 38.47 -7.00 0.77
CA PRO A 75 39.90 -7.34 0.79
C PRO A 75 40.19 -8.63 1.55
N SER A 76 39.41 -8.92 2.60
CA SER A 76 39.64 -10.07 3.47
C SER A 76 39.24 -11.41 2.86
N GLN A 77 38.36 -11.40 1.86
CA GLN A 77 38.00 -12.57 1.05
C GLN A 77 38.62 -12.54 -0.36
N GLN A 78 39.42 -11.51 -0.68
CA GLN A 78 39.88 -11.23 -2.05
C GLN A 78 38.73 -11.25 -3.08
N LEU A 79 37.55 -10.81 -2.64
CA LEU A 79 36.33 -10.89 -3.44
C LEU A 79 36.06 -9.53 -4.07
N ARG A 80 35.99 -9.51 -5.39
CA ARG A 80 35.45 -8.39 -6.17
C ARG A 80 34.25 -8.88 -6.96
N ARG A 81 33.07 -8.38 -6.65
CA ARG A 81 31.82 -8.82 -7.27
C ARG A 81 31.02 -7.62 -7.76
N GLU A 82 30.55 -7.71 -8.99
CA GLU A 82 29.64 -6.74 -9.57
C GLU A 82 28.21 -7.22 -9.37
N GLN A 83 27.33 -6.31 -8.93
CA GLN A 83 25.94 -6.62 -8.70
C GLN A 83 25.07 -5.39 -8.94
N ARG A 84 23.90 -5.62 -9.54
CA ARG A 84 22.88 -4.60 -9.72
C ARG A 84 21.90 -4.65 -8.53
N ILE A 85 21.71 -3.53 -7.86
CA ILE A 85 20.72 -3.35 -6.79
C ILE A 85 19.52 -2.60 -7.37
N TYR A 86 18.32 -3.16 -7.25
CA TYR A 86 17.08 -2.56 -7.74
C TYR A 86 15.88 -3.06 -6.93
N MET A 87 14.67 -2.65 -7.29
CA MET A 87 13.45 -3.04 -6.59
C MET A 87 13.37 -4.57 -6.41
N ASN A 88 13.16 -5.01 -5.16
CA ASN A 88 13.10 -6.42 -4.74
C ASN A 88 14.40 -7.24 -4.96
N HIS A 89 15.51 -6.61 -5.34
CA HIS A 89 16.79 -7.26 -5.55
C HIS A 89 17.89 -6.53 -4.80
N VAL A 90 18.32 -7.14 -3.70
CA VAL A 90 19.24 -6.55 -2.72
C VAL A 90 20.63 -7.15 -2.84
N LEU A 91 21.64 -6.39 -2.46
CA LEU A 91 22.99 -6.91 -2.23
C LEU A 91 23.06 -7.44 -0.80
N ASP A 92 23.30 -8.74 -0.63
CA ASP A 92 23.51 -9.39 0.66
C ASP A 92 24.96 -9.88 0.73
N HIS A 93 25.71 -9.36 1.72
CA HIS A 93 27.09 -9.77 1.99
C HIS A 93 27.39 -9.72 3.49
N ARG A 94 27.92 -10.79 4.07
CA ARG A 94 28.27 -10.90 5.51
C ARG A 94 27.14 -10.50 6.46
N GLY A 95 25.89 -10.77 6.09
CA GLY A 95 24.71 -10.39 6.89
C GLY A 95 24.35 -8.91 6.79
N TYR A 96 25.03 -8.12 5.97
CA TYR A 96 24.63 -6.78 5.59
C TYR A 96 23.80 -6.84 4.31
N ARG A 97 22.61 -6.23 4.36
CA ARG A 97 21.71 -6.09 3.21
C ARG A 97 21.63 -4.64 2.81
N PHE A 98 21.93 -4.38 1.54
CA PHE A 98 21.87 -3.05 0.94
C PHE A 98 20.65 -2.96 0.03
N PHE A 99 19.81 -1.97 0.33
CA PHE A 99 18.60 -1.65 -0.41
C PHE A 99 18.76 -0.29 -1.05
N GLN A 100 18.32 -0.17 -2.29
CA GLN A 100 18.21 1.12 -2.96
C GLN A 100 17.08 1.92 -2.30
N SER A 101 17.40 3.03 -1.63
CA SER A 101 16.42 3.82 -0.87
C SER A 101 16.13 5.19 -1.47
N SER A 102 17.13 5.84 -2.08
CA SER A 102 17.00 7.14 -2.75
C SER A 102 18.15 7.35 -3.73
N TYR A 103 18.13 8.47 -4.43
CA TYR A 103 19.19 8.91 -5.33
C TYR A 103 19.41 10.42 -5.18
N ASP A 104 20.55 10.91 -5.65
CA ASP A 104 20.84 12.34 -5.66
C ASP A 104 20.07 13.06 -6.79
N PRO A 105 19.64 14.32 -6.59
CA PRO A 105 18.94 15.08 -7.62
C PRO A 105 19.75 15.28 -8.92
N ASP A 106 21.07 15.12 -8.87
CA ASP A 106 21.96 15.19 -10.03
C ASP A 106 22.11 13.85 -10.77
N GLU A 107 21.41 12.79 -10.33
CA GLU A 107 21.41 11.42 -10.87
C GLU A 107 22.79 10.74 -10.87
N LYS A 108 23.78 11.29 -10.15
CA LYS A 108 25.14 10.71 -10.10
C LYS A 108 25.41 9.92 -8.84
N GLY A 109 24.54 10.02 -7.83
CA GLY A 109 24.69 9.35 -6.56
C GLY A 109 23.48 8.52 -6.17
N THR A 110 23.73 7.51 -5.35
CA THR A 110 22.71 6.63 -4.78
C THR A 110 22.78 6.66 -3.27
N TYR A 111 21.61 6.60 -2.64
CA TYR A 111 21.47 6.30 -1.22
C TYR A 111 21.11 4.83 -1.07
N LEU A 112 21.96 4.10 -0.34
CA LEU A 112 21.71 2.73 0.05
C LEU A 112 21.31 2.68 1.52
N SER A 113 20.16 2.10 1.80
CA SER A 113 19.79 1.71 3.17
C SER A 113 20.46 0.40 3.52
N VAL A 114 21.08 0.35 4.70
CA VAL A 114 21.84 -0.82 5.18
C VAL A 114 21.11 -1.43 6.37
N ASN A 115 20.86 -2.74 6.30
CA ASN A 115 20.39 -3.51 7.43
C ASN A 115 21.41 -4.59 7.79
N HIS A 116 21.69 -4.79 9.07
CA HIS A 116 22.53 -5.86 9.58
C HIS A 116 21.75 -6.69 10.60
N ASP A 117 20.91 -7.60 10.09
CA ASP A 117 20.08 -8.47 10.92
C ASP A 117 20.04 -9.89 10.38
N PHE A 118 21.11 -10.63 10.69
CA PHE A 118 21.23 -12.03 10.31
C PHE A 118 20.23 -12.90 11.10
N TRP A 119 20.21 -12.78 12.43
CA TRP A 119 19.42 -13.65 13.31
C TRP A 119 17.92 -13.38 13.26
N GLY A 120 17.50 -12.11 13.20
CA GLY A 120 16.09 -11.74 13.09
C GLY A 120 15.48 -12.25 11.80
N THR A 121 16.23 -12.18 10.70
CA THR A 121 15.83 -12.85 9.44
C THR A 121 15.59 -14.33 9.68
N TRP A 122 16.56 -15.09 10.21
CA TRP A 122 16.40 -16.53 10.42
C TRP A 122 15.19 -16.87 11.30
N ILE A 123 14.97 -16.13 12.37
CA ILE A 123 13.83 -16.30 13.28
C ILE A 123 12.50 -16.10 12.56
N SER A 124 12.34 -15.04 11.76
CA SER A 124 11.10 -14.81 11.01
C SER A 124 10.83 -15.93 10.01
N TYR A 125 11.86 -16.39 9.29
CA TYR A 125 11.71 -17.47 8.31
C TYR A 125 11.37 -18.81 8.97
N ILE A 126 11.98 -19.14 10.10
CA ILE A 126 11.61 -20.33 10.90
C ILE A 126 10.16 -20.22 11.37
N GLY A 127 9.72 -19.03 11.80
CA GLY A 127 8.33 -18.78 12.17
C GLY A 127 7.35 -19.03 11.02
N TYR A 128 7.67 -18.54 9.81
CA TYR A 128 6.84 -18.79 8.63
C TYR A 128 6.82 -20.26 8.21
N ILE A 129 7.95 -20.96 8.32
CA ILE A 129 8.02 -22.40 8.08
C ILE A 129 7.15 -23.13 9.11
N LEU A 130 7.26 -22.81 10.40
CA LEU A 130 6.46 -23.42 11.46
C LEU A 130 4.96 -23.17 11.26
N LEU A 131 4.57 -21.95 10.86
CA LEU A 131 3.18 -21.61 10.54
C LEU A 131 2.67 -22.43 9.34
N THR A 132 3.48 -22.53 8.28
CA THR A 132 3.14 -23.30 7.08
C THR A 132 2.95 -24.78 7.42
N ILE A 133 3.87 -25.36 8.19
CA ILE A 133 3.76 -26.75 8.66
C ILE A 133 2.51 -26.90 9.54
N GLY A 134 2.26 -25.97 10.48
CA GLY A 134 1.07 -25.99 11.32
C GLY A 134 -0.23 -25.99 10.51
N MET A 135 -0.28 -25.18 9.45
CA MET A 135 -1.42 -25.14 8.53
C MET A 135 -1.58 -26.46 7.77
N LEU A 136 -0.49 -27.07 7.30
CA LEU A 136 -0.53 -28.37 6.62
C LEU A 136 -0.92 -29.51 7.56
N MET A 137 -0.46 -29.48 8.81
CA MET A 137 -0.81 -30.45 9.84
C MET A 137 -2.33 -30.49 10.11
N ILE A 138 -3.05 -29.37 9.97
CA ILE A 138 -4.51 -29.32 10.18
C ILE A 138 -5.26 -30.35 9.31
N PHE A 139 -4.75 -30.65 8.11
CA PHE A 139 -5.36 -31.60 7.18
C PHE A 139 -5.09 -33.07 7.53
N VAL A 140 -4.01 -33.36 8.26
CA VAL A 140 -3.56 -34.74 8.54
C VAL A 140 -4.01 -35.22 9.92
N PHE A 141 -4.19 -34.32 10.90
CA PHE A 141 -4.52 -34.74 12.27
C PHE A 141 -5.99 -35.15 12.44
N PRO A 142 -6.26 -36.36 13.00
CA PRO A 142 -7.59 -36.96 13.07
C PRO A 142 -8.52 -36.40 14.19
N LYS A 143 -8.26 -35.16 14.64
CA LYS A 143 -9.06 -34.47 15.68
C LYS A 143 -9.20 -32.97 15.43
N THR A 144 -9.05 -32.52 14.18
CA THR A 144 -9.16 -31.10 13.86
C THR A 144 -10.60 -30.70 13.56
N ARG A 145 -10.94 -29.41 13.74
CA ARG A 145 -12.25 -28.88 13.32
C ARG A 145 -12.51 -29.10 11.82
N PHE A 146 -11.45 -29.19 11.02
CA PHE A 146 -11.55 -29.50 9.60
C PHE A 146 -12.13 -30.90 9.37
N GLU A 147 -11.68 -31.93 10.08
CA GLU A 147 -12.28 -33.27 9.97
C GLU A 147 -13.72 -33.31 10.47
N TYR A 148 -14.03 -32.62 11.59
CA TYR A 148 -15.40 -32.49 12.07
C TYR A 148 -16.30 -31.81 11.02
N LEU A 149 -15.83 -30.71 10.41
CA LEU A 149 -16.55 -30.00 9.37
C LEU A 149 -16.66 -30.83 8.09
N SER A 150 -15.62 -31.58 7.72
CA SER A 150 -15.60 -32.50 6.58
C SER A 150 -16.59 -33.66 6.76
N LYS A 151 -16.64 -34.27 7.95
CA LYS A 151 -17.65 -35.27 8.32
C LYS A 151 -19.07 -34.70 8.35
N LYS A 152 -19.23 -33.45 8.83
CA LYS A 152 -20.54 -32.77 8.82
C LYS A 152 -20.98 -32.38 7.40
N LEU A 153 -20.05 -31.96 6.55
CA LEU A 153 -20.25 -31.70 5.13
C LEU A 153 -20.64 -32.98 4.38
N SER A 154 -19.94 -34.09 4.57
CA SER A 154 -20.30 -35.36 3.92
C SER A 154 -21.63 -35.93 4.41
N ALA A 155 -22.00 -35.67 5.67
CA ALA A 155 -23.33 -35.97 6.21
C ALA A 155 -24.42 -35.05 5.62
N MET A 156 -24.13 -33.75 5.41
CA MET A 156 -25.05 -32.78 4.80
C MET A 156 -25.15 -32.90 3.28
N GLN A 157 -24.10 -33.30 2.57
CA GLN A 157 -24.08 -33.38 1.10
C GLN A 157 -25.18 -34.31 0.56
N LYS A 158 -25.58 -35.36 1.29
CA LYS A 158 -26.70 -36.22 0.87
C LYS A 158 -28.07 -35.54 0.95
N THR A 159 -28.24 -34.52 1.78
CA THR A 159 -29.51 -33.78 1.93
C THR A 159 -29.49 -32.42 1.23
N THR A 160 -28.34 -31.75 1.16
CA THR A 160 -28.20 -30.44 0.49
C THR A 160 -28.08 -30.54 -1.02
N ILE A 161 -27.52 -31.61 -1.61
CA ILE A 161 -27.50 -31.79 -3.08
C ILE A 161 -28.94 -31.84 -3.62
N SER A 162 -29.85 -32.53 -2.93
CA SER A 162 -31.27 -32.61 -3.31
C SER A 162 -31.98 -31.25 -3.21
N ILE A 163 -31.70 -30.48 -2.15
CA ILE A 163 -32.25 -29.12 -1.98
C ILE A 163 -31.65 -28.15 -3.00
N PHE A 164 -30.36 -28.28 -3.32
CA PHE A 164 -29.66 -27.46 -4.30
C PHE A 164 -30.13 -27.76 -5.73
N LEU A 165 -30.42 -29.02 -6.07
CA LEU A 165 -31.04 -29.41 -7.35
C LEU A 165 -32.46 -28.84 -7.50
N ILE A 166 -33.24 -28.84 -6.42
CA ILE A 166 -34.58 -28.23 -6.39
C ILE A 166 -34.49 -26.71 -6.49
N LEU A 167 -33.55 -26.06 -5.80
CA LEU A 167 -33.29 -24.62 -5.92
C LEU A 167 -32.76 -24.25 -7.31
N PHE A 168 -31.93 -25.09 -7.94
CA PHE A 168 -31.41 -24.87 -9.28
C PHE A 168 -32.52 -24.93 -10.34
N PHE A 169 -33.54 -25.78 -10.13
CA PHE A 169 -34.74 -25.80 -10.95
C PHE A 169 -35.72 -24.65 -10.68
N TYR A 170 -35.73 -24.07 -9.48
CA TYR A 170 -36.53 -22.87 -9.17
C TYR A 170 -35.83 -21.56 -9.61
N ALA A 171 -34.49 -21.52 -9.58
CA ALA A 171 -33.69 -20.34 -9.94
C ALA A 171 -33.52 -20.13 -11.45
N SER A 172 -33.96 -21.07 -12.30
CA SER A 172 -34.01 -20.88 -13.76
C SER A 172 -35.11 -19.90 -14.19
N ASN A 173 -36.01 -19.50 -13.29
CA ASN A 173 -36.94 -18.39 -13.49
C ASN A 173 -36.38 -17.09 -12.93
N ASN A 174 -35.22 -16.65 -13.42
CA ASN A 174 -34.85 -15.25 -13.26
C ASN A 174 -35.65 -14.45 -14.29
N LEU A 175 -36.76 -13.85 -13.82
CA LEU A 175 -37.25 -12.60 -14.37
C LEU A 175 -36.07 -11.62 -14.28
N TYR A 176 -35.48 -11.31 -15.43
CA TYR A 176 -34.57 -10.17 -15.54
C TYR A 176 -35.36 -8.93 -15.08
N ALA A 177 -35.11 -8.47 -13.85
CA ALA A 177 -35.38 -7.10 -13.52
C ALA A 177 -34.58 -6.27 -14.53
N ALA A 178 -35.27 -5.48 -15.35
CA ALA A 178 -34.62 -4.54 -16.25
C ALA A 178 -33.81 -3.58 -15.37
N ASP A 179 -32.50 -3.80 -15.29
CA ASP A 179 -31.59 -2.79 -14.77
C ASP A 179 -31.82 -1.53 -15.61
N PRO A 180 -32.06 -0.36 -15.00
CA PRO A 180 -32.47 0.86 -15.70
C PRO A 180 -31.38 1.48 -16.60
N PHE A 181 -30.28 0.75 -16.83
CA PHE A 181 -29.12 1.19 -17.59
C PHE A 181 -28.95 0.35 -18.84
N VAL A 182 -28.70 1.01 -19.97
CA VAL A 182 -28.30 0.35 -21.21
C VAL A 182 -27.00 -0.41 -20.93
N SER A 183 -27.05 -1.74 -21.01
CA SER A 183 -25.88 -2.57 -20.78
C SER A 183 -24.91 -2.42 -21.95
N ILE A 184 -23.87 -1.62 -21.75
CA ILE A 184 -22.77 -1.50 -22.71
C ILE A 184 -22.18 -2.89 -22.94
N ASN A 185 -21.90 -3.27 -24.19
CA ASN A 185 -21.34 -4.58 -24.49
C ASN A 185 -20.02 -4.78 -23.72
N LYS A 186 -19.90 -5.90 -23.00
CA LYS A 186 -18.69 -6.26 -22.22
C LYS A 186 -17.43 -6.27 -23.07
N ASP A 187 -17.51 -6.77 -24.30
CA ASP A 187 -16.37 -6.79 -25.23
C ASP A 187 -15.89 -5.38 -25.62
N HIS A 188 -16.81 -4.42 -25.65
CA HIS A 188 -16.49 -3.02 -25.92
C HIS A 188 -15.84 -2.37 -24.69
N ALA A 189 -16.39 -2.62 -23.50
CA ALA A 189 -15.83 -2.16 -22.24
C ALA A 189 -14.41 -2.70 -22.00
N ASP A 190 -14.15 -3.96 -22.34
CA ASP A 190 -12.81 -4.57 -22.24
C ASP A 190 -11.79 -3.93 -23.20
N LYS A 191 -12.22 -3.53 -24.41
CA LYS A 191 -11.37 -2.78 -25.34
C LYS A 191 -11.08 -1.37 -24.82
N PHE A 192 -12.09 -0.70 -24.28
CA PHE A 192 -11.93 0.62 -23.65
C PHE A 192 -10.99 0.57 -22.45
N GLY A 193 -11.09 -0.48 -21.63
CA GLY A 193 -10.23 -0.69 -20.46
C GLY A 193 -8.73 -0.79 -20.78
N LYS A 194 -8.37 -1.16 -22.01
CA LYS A 194 -6.96 -1.26 -22.48
C LYS A 194 -6.36 0.10 -22.88
N VAL A 195 -7.15 1.14 -23.05
CA VAL A 195 -6.66 2.48 -23.39
C VAL A 195 -5.80 3.00 -22.24
N LEU A 196 -4.64 3.58 -22.57
CA LEU A 196 -3.73 4.15 -21.58
C LEU A 196 -4.15 5.59 -21.26
N VAL A 197 -4.24 5.89 -19.96
CA VAL A 197 -4.52 7.22 -19.43
C VAL A 197 -3.44 7.64 -18.45
N GLN A 198 -3.22 8.94 -18.35
CA GLN A 198 -2.27 9.52 -17.42
C GLN A 198 -2.99 9.90 -16.12
N ASP A 199 -2.44 9.44 -15.00
CA ASP A 199 -2.91 9.80 -13.66
C ASP A 199 -2.54 11.26 -13.31
N HIS A 200 -3.18 11.83 -12.30
CA HIS A 200 -2.86 13.17 -11.74
C HIS A 200 -1.39 13.31 -11.29
N LYS A 201 -0.69 12.20 -11.05
CA LYS A 201 0.74 12.14 -10.72
C LYS A 201 1.64 11.87 -11.94
N GLY A 202 1.11 11.99 -13.17
CA GLY A 202 1.86 11.76 -14.41
C GLY A 202 2.13 10.30 -14.79
N ARG A 203 1.69 9.33 -13.98
CA ARG A 203 1.88 7.89 -14.25
C ARG A 203 0.86 7.37 -15.26
N PHE A 204 1.31 6.61 -16.27
CA PHE A 204 0.41 5.90 -17.17
C PHE A 204 -0.19 4.68 -16.50
N LYS A 205 -1.50 4.50 -16.65
CA LYS A 205 -2.22 3.29 -16.26
C LYS A 205 -3.34 3.01 -17.26
N PRO A 206 -3.76 1.74 -17.43
CA PRO A 206 -4.94 1.43 -18.23
C PRO A 206 -6.20 2.07 -17.64
N ILE A 207 -7.17 2.39 -18.48
CA ILE A 207 -8.49 2.89 -18.05
C ILE A 207 -9.16 1.91 -17.07
N ASN A 208 -9.01 0.60 -17.24
CA ASN A 208 -9.53 -0.40 -16.30
C ASN A 208 -9.08 -0.11 -14.85
N SER A 209 -7.78 0.17 -14.65
CA SER A 209 -7.25 0.50 -13.34
C SER A 209 -7.81 1.84 -12.81
N LEU A 210 -8.01 2.82 -13.68
CA LEU A 210 -8.64 4.08 -13.30
C LEU A 210 -10.11 3.89 -12.90
N ALA A 211 -10.88 3.17 -13.72
CA ALA A 211 -12.30 2.91 -13.51
C ALA A 211 -12.55 2.16 -12.20
N SER A 212 -11.78 1.10 -11.94
CA SER A 212 -11.83 0.36 -10.68
C SER A 212 -11.40 1.20 -9.47
N GLU A 213 -10.41 2.08 -9.61
CA GLU A 213 -10.04 3.04 -8.56
C GLU A 213 -11.16 4.05 -8.26
N VAL A 214 -11.85 4.57 -9.29
CA VAL A 214 -12.98 5.49 -9.13
C VAL A 214 -14.14 4.79 -8.43
N LEU A 215 -14.56 3.63 -8.90
CA LEU A 215 -15.68 2.89 -8.31
C LEU A 215 -15.38 2.49 -6.86
N ARG A 216 -14.17 2.03 -6.56
CA ARG A 216 -13.77 1.66 -5.19
C ARG A 216 -13.67 2.87 -4.25
N LYS A 217 -13.31 4.05 -4.76
CA LYS A 217 -13.30 5.29 -3.96
C LYS A 217 -14.71 5.81 -3.67
N LEU A 218 -15.61 5.70 -4.65
CA LEU A 218 -16.98 6.18 -4.53
C LEU A 218 -17.85 5.15 -3.79
N ALA A 219 -18.03 3.95 -4.33
CA ALA A 219 -18.97 2.94 -3.86
C ALA A 219 -18.36 1.89 -2.90
N LYS A 220 -17.02 1.83 -2.78
CA LYS A 220 -16.29 0.76 -2.06
C LYS A 220 -16.62 -0.67 -2.54
N LYS A 221 -16.97 -0.82 -3.81
CA LYS A 221 -17.26 -2.10 -4.46
C LYS A 221 -16.43 -2.26 -5.73
N ASP A 222 -16.18 -3.50 -6.12
CA ASP A 222 -15.49 -3.84 -7.37
C ASP A 222 -16.47 -3.97 -8.56
N GLU A 223 -17.76 -4.18 -8.28
CA GLU A 223 -18.86 -4.17 -9.25
C GLU A 223 -20.09 -3.48 -8.63
N LEU A 224 -20.87 -2.79 -9.45
CA LEU A 224 -22.11 -2.13 -9.02
C LEU A 224 -23.17 -2.31 -10.11
N TYR A 225 -24.42 -2.56 -9.72
CA TYR A 225 -25.53 -2.78 -10.66
C TYR A 225 -25.26 -3.85 -11.74
N ASN A 226 -24.57 -4.95 -11.38
CA ASN A 226 -24.16 -6.03 -12.30
C ASN A 226 -23.27 -5.57 -13.49
N GLN A 227 -22.64 -4.41 -13.36
CA GLN A 227 -21.76 -3.83 -14.38
C GLN A 227 -20.31 -3.78 -13.88
N THR A 228 -19.38 -3.94 -14.82
CA THR A 228 -17.96 -3.74 -14.55
C THR A 228 -17.66 -2.24 -14.37
N PRO A 229 -16.58 -1.87 -13.68
CA PRO A 229 -16.20 -0.47 -13.50
C PRO A 229 -16.06 0.30 -14.83
N GLU A 230 -15.63 -0.36 -15.91
CA GLU A 230 -15.49 0.24 -17.24
C GLU A 230 -16.84 0.56 -17.86
N GLN A 231 -17.82 -0.33 -17.74
CA GLN A 231 -19.19 -0.09 -18.22
C GLN A 231 -19.83 1.09 -17.47
N ILE A 232 -19.62 1.14 -16.15
CA ILE A 232 -20.07 2.26 -15.30
C ILE A 232 -19.39 3.56 -15.74
N LEU A 233 -18.07 3.54 -15.94
CA LEU A 233 -17.34 4.74 -16.34
C LEU A 233 -17.77 5.26 -17.71
N ILE A 234 -17.97 4.38 -18.69
CA ILE A 234 -18.47 4.79 -20.02
C ILE A 234 -19.89 5.35 -19.88
N SER A 235 -20.78 4.70 -19.13
CA SER A 235 -22.14 5.21 -18.94
C SER A 235 -22.19 6.54 -18.20
N MET A 236 -21.23 6.83 -17.32
CA MET A 236 -21.07 8.17 -16.71
C MET A 236 -20.66 9.24 -17.72
N ILE A 237 -19.86 8.86 -18.71
CA ILE A 237 -19.44 9.77 -19.78
C ILE A 237 -20.59 10.00 -20.77
N ASP A 238 -21.36 8.96 -21.06
CA ASP A 238 -22.50 8.99 -22.00
C ASP A 238 -23.67 9.80 -21.42
N ASP A 239 -24.09 9.50 -20.19
CA ASP A 239 -25.27 10.10 -19.53
C ASP A 239 -24.95 10.62 -18.11
N PRO A 240 -24.22 11.74 -17.98
CA PRO A 240 -23.86 12.30 -16.67
C PRO A 240 -25.09 12.74 -15.84
N MET A 241 -26.17 13.17 -16.50
CA MET A 241 -27.40 13.63 -15.83
C MET A 241 -28.12 12.50 -15.09
N ILE A 242 -28.02 11.27 -15.58
CA ILE A 242 -28.61 10.10 -14.90
C ILE A 242 -27.77 9.79 -13.67
N TRP A 243 -26.44 9.72 -13.84
CA TRP A 243 -25.51 9.38 -12.76
C TRP A 243 -25.47 10.39 -11.61
N GLU A 244 -25.92 11.62 -11.83
CA GLU A 244 -26.15 12.60 -10.76
C GLU A 244 -27.17 12.10 -9.73
N LYS A 245 -28.23 11.42 -10.19
CA LYS A 245 -29.35 10.95 -9.37
C LYS A 245 -29.15 9.51 -8.88
N VAL A 246 -28.20 8.78 -9.44
CA VAL A 246 -27.95 7.38 -9.11
C VAL A 246 -27.14 7.27 -7.81
N PRO A 247 -27.54 6.39 -6.86
CA PRO A 247 -26.78 6.14 -5.64
C PRO A 247 -25.40 5.51 -5.91
N LEU A 248 -24.34 6.31 -5.89
CA LEU A 248 -22.98 5.87 -6.25
C LEU A 248 -21.98 6.06 -5.09
N ILE A 249 -22.20 7.08 -4.26
CA ILE A 249 -21.25 7.48 -3.23
C ILE A 249 -21.58 6.69 -1.96
N GLN A 250 -20.61 5.99 -1.39
CA GLN A 250 -20.79 5.30 -0.13
C GLN A 250 -20.80 6.34 1.00
N SER A 251 -21.90 6.41 1.74
CA SER A 251 -22.01 7.32 2.89
C SER A 251 -20.94 7.00 3.94
N GLY A 252 -20.20 8.02 4.39
CA GLY A 252 -19.29 7.91 5.52
C GLY A 252 -20.04 7.65 6.83
N MET A 253 -19.39 7.01 7.80
CA MET A 253 -19.99 6.59 9.09
C MET A 253 -20.34 7.75 10.04
N HIS A 254 -20.25 9.02 9.61
CA HIS A 254 -20.48 10.15 10.50
C HIS A 254 -21.97 10.50 10.56
N PRO A 255 -22.66 10.28 11.69
CA PRO A 255 -24.12 10.41 11.78
C PRO A 255 -24.62 11.85 11.57
N GLU A 256 -23.78 12.86 11.76
CA GLU A 256 -24.15 14.25 11.48
C GLU A 256 -24.31 14.54 9.98
N ILE A 257 -23.52 13.90 9.11
CA ILE A 257 -23.57 14.15 7.66
C ILE A 257 -24.86 13.52 7.10
N LEU A 258 -25.21 12.34 7.58
CA LEU A 258 -26.45 11.65 7.21
C LEU A 258 -27.70 12.44 7.63
N LYS A 259 -27.66 13.10 8.79
CA LYS A 259 -28.75 13.97 9.24
C LYS A 259 -28.92 15.22 8.38
N ILE A 260 -27.82 15.84 7.96
CA ILE A 260 -27.86 17.05 7.11
C ILE A 260 -28.37 16.70 5.71
N LEU A 261 -27.93 15.57 5.16
CA LEU A 261 -28.34 15.12 3.83
C LEU A 261 -29.75 14.49 3.81
N ASN A 262 -30.32 14.18 4.98
CA ASN A 262 -31.59 13.45 5.15
C ASN A 262 -31.61 12.07 4.45
N VAL A 263 -30.45 11.39 4.40
CA VAL A 263 -30.30 10.07 3.75
C VAL A 263 -29.96 8.98 4.77
N LYS A 264 -30.42 7.76 4.50
CA LYS A 264 -30.10 6.56 5.29
C LYS A 264 -28.67 6.07 5.00
N GLU A 265 -28.10 5.29 5.91
CA GLU A 265 -26.81 4.62 5.68
C GLU A 265 -26.85 3.76 4.42
N GLY A 266 -25.90 3.99 3.50
CA GLY A 266 -25.86 3.25 2.23
C GLY A 266 -25.14 4.01 1.11
N LEU A 267 -25.60 3.76 -0.11
CA LEU A 267 -25.21 4.53 -1.28
C LEU A 267 -26.08 5.79 -1.36
N ILE A 268 -25.45 6.94 -1.56
CA ILE A 268 -26.08 8.24 -1.73
C ILE A 268 -25.77 8.77 -3.13
N SER A 269 -26.69 9.55 -3.68
CA SER A 269 -26.53 10.16 -5.00
C SER A 269 -25.73 11.47 -4.89
N TYR A 270 -25.23 11.97 -6.03
CA TYR A 270 -24.60 13.29 -6.05
C TYR A 270 -25.65 14.39 -5.78
N HIS A 271 -26.86 14.22 -6.31
CA HIS A 271 -27.97 15.14 -6.14
C HIS A 271 -28.34 15.37 -4.66
N ASP A 272 -28.21 14.35 -3.80
CA ASP A 272 -28.52 14.46 -2.37
C ASP A 272 -27.70 15.55 -1.64
N PHE A 273 -26.52 15.91 -2.17
CA PHE A 273 -25.64 16.95 -1.62
C PHE A 273 -26.08 18.38 -1.92
N PHE A 274 -27.00 18.57 -2.85
CA PHE A 274 -27.46 19.88 -3.29
C PHE A 274 -28.95 20.08 -2.94
N GLU A 275 -29.34 21.34 -2.74
CA GLU A 275 -30.74 21.75 -2.63
C GLU A 275 -31.34 22.00 -4.02
N GLU A 276 -32.67 22.16 -4.09
CA GLU A 276 -33.38 22.43 -5.36
C GLU A 276 -32.95 23.73 -6.04
N ASP A 277 -32.36 24.67 -5.29
CA ASP A 277 -31.82 25.94 -5.79
C ASP A 277 -30.35 25.84 -6.25
N GLY A 278 -29.73 24.66 -6.14
CA GLY A 278 -28.33 24.42 -6.48
C GLY A 278 -27.32 24.79 -5.39
N SER A 279 -27.78 25.21 -4.20
CA SER A 279 -26.90 25.45 -3.05
C SER A 279 -26.37 24.14 -2.46
N TYR A 280 -25.13 24.16 -1.94
CA TYR A 280 -24.48 22.98 -1.39
C TYR A 280 -24.78 22.84 0.11
N LYS A 281 -25.46 21.76 0.51
CA LYS A 281 -25.96 21.56 1.89
C LYS A 281 -24.89 21.57 2.97
N LEU A 282 -23.64 21.27 2.62
CA LEU A 282 -22.52 21.18 3.58
C LEU A 282 -21.68 22.46 3.63
N GLN A 283 -21.99 23.50 2.85
CA GLN A 283 -21.17 24.71 2.73
C GLN A 283 -20.95 25.43 4.07
N GLU A 284 -22.01 25.62 4.87
CA GLU A 284 -21.94 26.34 6.15
C GLU A 284 -21.01 25.68 7.18
N LYS A 285 -20.84 24.35 7.13
CA LYS A 285 -19.94 23.64 8.05
C LYS A 285 -18.47 23.72 7.66
N PHE A 286 -18.15 23.95 6.39
CA PHE A 286 -16.76 24.09 5.94
C PHE A 286 -16.19 25.49 6.19
N ASP A 287 -17.03 26.52 6.18
CA ASP A 287 -16.60 27.91 6.43
C ASP A 287 -16.25 28.19 7.90
N LEU A 288 -16.69 27.35 8.85
CA LEU A 288 -16.32 27.45 10.28
C LEU A 288 -14.86 27.03 10.59
N ARG A 289 -14.06 26.68 9.57
CA ARG A 289 -12.65 26.26 9.71
C ARG A 289 -11.62 27.19 9.06
N ARG A 290 -12.02 28.39 8.63
CA ARG A 290 -11.07 29.46 8.28
C ARG A 290 -10.84 30.40 9.45
#